data_AF-A0A2K2V4P6-F1
#
_entry.id   AF-A0A2K2V4P6-F1
#
_cell.length_a   1.000
_cell.length_b   1.000
_cell.length_c   1.000
_cell.angle_alpha   90.00
_cell.angle_beta   90.00
_cell.angle_gamma   90.00
#
_symmetry.space_group_name_H-M   'P 1'
#
loop_
_entity.id
_entity.type
_entity.pdbx_description
1 polymer ?
#
loop_
_entity_poly.entity_id
_entity_poly.type
_entity_poly.pdbx_seq_one_letter_code
_entity_poly.pdbx_strand_id
1 'polypeptide(L)'
;MNNFNFPFPRRRMWAIVIHGGAGQITSTSEREHEVLLEAVKSGAEVLASGGSALDAVEKAVLVMEDSGLFNAGSGSCLNIAGEVEMDAAIMSGGRAG
;
A
#
# COMPACT_ATOMS: atom_id res chain seq x y z
N MET A 1 5.13 -31.87 22.50
CA MET A 1 6.09 -31.66 21.40
C MET A 1 5.54 -32.40 20.18
N ASN A 2 4.77 -31.75 19.31
CA ASN A 2 4.18 -32.42 18.14
C ASN A 2 4.76 -31.79 16.87
N ASN A 3 5.76 -32.48 16.31
CA ASN A 3 6.52 -32.06 15.16
C ASN A 3 5.82 -32.56 13.88
N PHE A 4 4.93 -31.75 13.31
CA PHE A 4 4.38 -32.01 11.97
C PHE A 4 5.35 -31.50 10.91
N ASN A 5 6.16 -32.41 10.36
CA ASN A 5 7.06 -32.13 9.25
C ASN A 5 6.26 -32.06 7.94
N PHE A 6 5.99 -30.86 7.44
CA PHE A 6 5.36 -30.68 6.13
C PHE A 6 6.44 -30.81 5.04
N PRO A 7 6.27 -31.70 4.04
CA PRO A 7 7.30 -32.00 3.03
C PRO A 7 7.46 -30.91 1.94
N PHE A 8 6.86 -29.74 2.13
CA PHE A 8 6.98 -28.60 1.22
C PHE A 8 7.54 -27.40 1.96
N PRO A 9 8.49 -26.63 1.38
CA PRO A 9 8.90 -25.37 1.97
C PRO A 9 7.64 -24.51 2.16
N ARG A 10 7.44 -23.94 3.35
CA ARG A 10 6.39 -22.95 3.57
C ARG A 10 6.67 -21.77 2.65
N ARG A 11 6.10 -21.76 1.45
CA ARG A 11 6.04 -20.57 0.62
C ARG A 11 5.38 -19.51 1.46
N ARG A 12 6.07 -18.40 1.69
CA ARG A 12 5.44 -17.23 2.33
C ARG A 12 4.36 -16.76 1.37
N MET A 13 3.11 -17.11 1.67
CA MET A 13 1.95 -16.57 0.98
C MET A 13 1.72 -15.18 1.53
N TRP A 14 1.74 -14.20 0.63
CA TRP A 14 1.41 -12.82 0.91
C TRP A 14 0.41 -12.34 -0.14
N ALA A 15 -0.35 -11.32 0.23
CA ALA A 15 -1.23 -10.59 -0.65
C ALA A 15 -1.11 -9.10 -0.30
N ILE A 16 -1.24 -8.25 -1.31
CA ILE A 16 -1.31 -6.80 -1.16
C ILE A 16 -2.66 -6.36 -1.67
N VAL A 17 -3.33 -5.50 -0.92
CA VAL A 17 -4.58 -4.85 -1.30
C VAL A 17 -4.37 -3.35 -1.15
N ILE A 18 -4.84 -2.59 -2.13
CA ILE A 18 -4.71 -1.15 -2.20
C ILE A 18 -6.06 -0.53 -2.63
N HIS A 19 -6.31 0.73 -2.30
CA HIS A 19 -7.49 1.47 -2.79
C HIS A 19 -7.10 2.89 -3.19
N GLY A 20 -7.70 3.43 -4.27
CA GLY A 20 -7.49 4.84 -4.67
C GLY A 20 -8.31 5.86 -3.85
N GLY A 21 -9.22 5.38 -2.99
CA GLY A 21 -10.14 6.21 -2.22
C GLY A 21 -11.56 5.65 -2.27
N ALA A 22 -12.46 6.25 -1.49
CA ALA A 22 -13.88 5.90 -1.48
C ALA A 22 -14.72 7.18 -1.46
N GLY A 23 -15.91 7.14 -2.08
CA GLY A 23 -16.80 8.29 -2.15
C GLY A 23 -17.64 8.32 -3.43
N GLN A 24 -18.01 9.51 -3.88
CA GLN A 24 -18.69 9.74 -5.17
C GLN A 24 -17.69 9.61 -6.32
N ILE A 25 -17.29 8.38 -6.63
CA ILE A 25 -16.38 8.06 -7.73
C ILE A 25 -17.24 7.64 -8.92
N THR A 26 -17.41 8.54 -9.88
CA THR A 26 -18.22 8.27 -11.09
C THR A 26 -17.46 7.45 -12.13
N SER A 27 -16.13 7.57 -12.13
CA SER A 27 -15.22 6.82 -13.00
C SER A 27 -13.81 6.89 -12.43
N THR A 28 -13.04 5.81 -12.61
CA THR A 28 -11.59 5.82 -12.37
C THR A 28 -10.91 6.00 -13.73
N SER A 29 -10.00 6.95 -13.83
CA SER A 29 -9.19 7.16 -15.01
C SER A 29 -8.23 5.99 -15.24
N GLU A 30 -7.83 5.77 -16.50
CA GLU A 30 -6.82 4.76 -16.83
C GLU A 30 -5.51 5.02 -16.07
N ARG A 31 -5.15 6.29 -15.87
CA ARG A 31 -3.93 6.66 -15.16
C ARG A 31 -3.99 6.35 -13.66
N GLU A 32 -5.12 6.59 -13.00
CA GLU A 32 -5.31 6.15 -11.60
C GLU A 32 -5.19 4.62 -11.49
N HIS A 33 -5.75 3.89 -12.45
CA HIS A 33 -5.64 2.43 -12.47
C HIS A 33 -4.18 1.96 -12.64
N GLU A 34 -3.43 2.58 -13.56
CA GLU A 34 -2.01 2.29 -13.77
C GLU A 34 -1.18 2.54 -12.52
N VAL A 35 -1.40 3.66 -11.81
CA VAL A 35 -0.68 3.97 -10.57
C VAL A 35 -1.03 2.97 -9.46
N LEU A 36 -2.28 2.54 -9.33
CA LEU A 36 -2.64 1.50 -8.36
C LEU A 36 -1.94 0.16 -8.67
N LEU A 37 -1.81 -0.19 -9.96
CA LEU A 37 -1.05 -1.37 -10.37
C LEU A 37 0.45 -1.21 -10.09
N GLU A 38 1.02 -0.03 -10.33
CA GLU A 38 2.42 0.28 -10.03
C GLU A 38 2.69 0.18 -8.52
N ALA A 39 1.82 0.79 -7.70
CA ALA A 39 1.92 0.75 -6.25
C ALA A 39 1.90 -0.70 -5.73
N VAL A 40 0.96 -1.54 -6.19
CA VAL A 40 0.92 -2.97 -5.82
C VAL A 40 2.18 -3.71 -6.26
N LYS A 41 2.67 -3.46 -7.49
CA LYS A 41 3.91 -4.08 -7.98
C LYS A 41 5.12 -3.69 -7.13
N SER A 42 5.24 -2.42 -6.77
CA SER A 42 6.36 -1.92 -5.96
C SER A 42 6.41 -2.59 -4.57
N GLY A 43 5.26 -2.73 -3.90
CA GLY A 43 5.19 -3.47 -2.63
C GLY A 43 5.45 -4.96 -2.82
N ALA A 44 4.96 -5.55 -3.91
CA ALA A 44 5.16 -6.96 -4.21
C ALA A 44 6.65 -7.28 -4.47
N GLU A 45 7.39 -6.39 -5.10
CA GLU A 45 8.85 -6.51 -5.30
C GLU A 45 9.60 -6.54 -3.96
N VAL A 46 9.20 -5.70 -3.00
CA VAL A 46 9.75 -5.70 -1.64
C VAL A 46 9.53 -7.06 -0.96
N LEU A 47 8.29 -7.58 -1.00
CA LEU A 47 7.97 -8.89 -0.39
C LEU A 47 8.66 -10.06 -1.12
N ALA A 48 8.74 -10.02 -2.44
CA ALA A 48 9.43 -11.02 -3.25
C ALA A 48 10.94 -11.07 -2.94
N SER A 49 11.51 -9.92 -2.58
CA SER A 49 12.92 -9.79 -2.17
C SER A 49 13.17 -10.14 -0.69
N GLY A 50 12.14 -10.54 0.05
CA GLY A 50 12.24 -10.91 1.47
C GLY A 50 12.15 -9.72 2.44
N GLY A 51 11.74 -8.54 1.96
CA GLY A 51 11.47 -7.37 2.81
C GLY A 51 10.28 -7.57 3.74
N SER A 52 10.09 -6.64 4.68
CA SER A 52 9.01 -6.73 5.65
C SER A 52 7.67 -6.29 5.05
N ALA A 53 6.56 -6.68 5.69
CA ALA A 53 5.23 -6.18 5.33
C ALA A 53 5.13 -4.65 5.50
N LEU A 54 5.86 -4.09 6.46
CA LEU A 54 5.89 -2.65 6.72
C LEU A 54 6.54 -1.90 5.54
N ASP A 55 7.73 -2.35 5.12
CA ASP A 55 8.45 -1.76 3.99
C ASP A 55 7.62 -1.87 2.69
N ALA A 56 6.90 -2.99 2.51
CA ALA A 56 6.09 -3.21 1.33
C ALA A 56 4.90 -2.26 1.24
N VAL A 57 4.18 -2.02 2.34
CA VAL A 57 3.04 -1.09 2.33
C VAL A 57 3.49 0.36 2.28
N GLU A 58 4.60 0.72 2.94
CA GLU A 58 5.21 2.04 2.83
C GLU A 58 5.58 2.33 1.37
N LYS A 59 6.25 1.38 0.69
CA LYS A 59 6.64 1.57 -0.71
C LYS A 59 5.44 1.75 -1.64
N ALA A 60 4.37 0.98 -1.44
CA ALA A 60 3.15 1.10 -2.22
C ALA A 60 2.45 2.46 -1.99
N VAL A 61 2.37 2.93 -0.74
CA VAL A 61 1.74 4.22 -0.41
C VAL A 61 2.53 5.40 -0.99
N LEU A 62 3.87 5.37 -0.93
CA LEU A 62 4.72 6.41 -1.53
C LEU A 62 4.42 6.60 -3.03
N VAL A 63 4.26 5.51 -3.79
CA VAL A 63 3.91 5.59 -5.23
C VAL A 63 2.57 6.31 -5.43
N MET A 64 1.59 6.07 -4.55
CA MET A 64 0.30 6.76 -4.63
C MET A 64 0.43 8.25 -4.29
N GLU A 65 1.11 8.58 -3.19
CA GLU A 65 1.29 9.95 -2.70
C GLU A 65 2.08 10.82 -3.67
N ASP A 66 3.10 10.26 -4.32
CA ASP A 66 3.93 10.97 -5.30
C ASP A 66 3.23 11.18 -6.65
N SER A 67 2.19 10.39 -6.95
CA SER A 67 1.49 10.46 -8.25
C SER A 67 0.73 11.77 -8.47
N GLY A 68 0.32 12.44 -7.39
CA GLY A 68 -0.56 13.60 -7.44
C GLY A 68 -2.00 13.33 -7.88
N LEU A 69 -2.38 12.07 -8.10
CA LEU A 69 -3.71 11.69 -8.61
C LEU A 69 -4.74 11.43 -7.50
N PHE A 70 -4.28 11.15 -6.29
CA PHE A 70 -5.14 10.86 -5.14
C PHE A 70 -5.10 12.01 -4.15
N ASN A 71 -6.14 12.15 -3.34
CA ASN A 71 -6.18 13.10 -2.22
C ASN A 71 -5.27 12.64 -1.07
N ALA A 72 -3.97 12.60 -1.33
CA ALA A 72 -2.89 12.22 -0.44
C ALA A 72 -1.57 12.78 -1.00
N GLY A 73 -0.58 13.02 -0.14
CA GLY A 73 0.74 13.50 -0.56
C GLY A 73 0.66 14.71 -1.49
N SER A 74 1.25 14.59 -2.68
CA SER A 74 1.32 15.65 -3.69
C SER A 74 -0.03 16.04 -4.30
N GLY A 75 -1.06 15.18 -4.18
CA GLY A 75 -2.41 15.44 -4.68
C GLY A 75 -3.41 15.89 -3.61
N SER A 76 -2.92 16.18 -2.40
CA SER A 76 -3.76 16.60 -1.27
C SER A 76 -4.59 17.84 -1.60
N CYS A 77 -5.86 17.78 -1.23
CA CYS A 77 -6.78 18.90 -1.30
C CYS A 77 -6.33 20.02 -0.34
N LEU A 78 -6.67 21.26 -0.72
CA LEU A 78 -6.34 22.42 0.09
C LEU A 78 -7.32 22.56 1.25
N ASN A 79 -6.82 23.03 2.39
CA ASN A 79 -7.62 23.46 3.52
C ASN A 79 -8.33 24.81 3.23
N ILE A 80 -9.08 25.33 4.20
CA ILE A 80 -9.82 26.61 4.04
C ILE A 80 -8.90 27.82 3.83
N ALA A 81 -7.63 27.74 4.23
CA ALA A 81 -6.62 28.77 4.00
C ALA A 81 -5.94 28.64 2.62
N GLY A 82 -6.26 27.60 1.85
CA GLY A 82 -5.61 27.32 0.56
C GLY A 82 -4.26 26.61 0.69
N GLU A 83 -3.98 25.98 1.83
CA GLU A 83 -2.72 25.29 2.13
C GLU A 83 -2.90 23.78 2.11
N VAL A 84 -1.81 23.04 1.88
CA VAL A 84 -1.81 21.57 1.96
C VAL A 84 -1.53 21.13 3.39
N GLU A 85 -2.44 20.36 3.97
CA GLU A 85 -2.27 19.65 5.25
C GLU A 85 -2.66 18.19 5.05
N MET A 86 -1.80 17.24 5.46
CA MET A 86 -2.03 15.81 5.25
C MET A 86 -1.88 15.01 6.55
N ASP A 87 -2.65 13.92 6.63
CA ASP A 87 -2.58 12.94 7.70
C ASP A 87 -2.17 11.58 7.12
N ALA A 88 -1.24 10.88 7.79
CA ALA A 88 -0.83 9.53 7.43
C ALA A 88 -0.51 8.70 8.67
N ALA A 89 -0.78 7.40 8.63
CA ALA A 89 -0.45 6.45 9.67
C ALA A 89 -0.12 5.08 9.09
N ILE A 90 0.77 4.35 9.76
CA ILE A 90 1.20 3.00 9.37
C ILE A 90 1.23 2.09 10.59
N MET A 91 0.85 0.83 10.43
CA MET A 91 0.81 -0.15 11.52
C MET A 91 1.40 -1.49 11.06
N SER A 92 2.24 -2.08 11.91
CA SER A 92 2.70 -3.46 11.75
C SER A 92 1.91 -4.39 12.66
N GLY A 93 1.34 -5.45 12.10
CA GLY A 93 0.72 -6.53 12.85
C GLY A 93 1.75 -7.52 13.35
N GLY A 94 1.66 -7.91 14.62
CA GLY A 94 2.50 -8.95 15.24
C GLY A 94 1.79 -9.57 16.43
N ARG A 95 2.23 -10.75 16.88
CA ARG A 95 1.78 -11.29 18.16
C ARG A 95 2.38 -10.42 19.27
N ALA A 96 1.54 -9.90 20.18
CA ALA A 96 2.02 -9.57 21.51
C ALA A 96 2.68 -10.84 22.07
N GLY A 97 3.96 -10.72 22.46
CA GLY A 97 4.76 -11.84 22.96
C GLY A 97 4.13 -12.52 24.16
#